data_AF-A0A2E5JGX9-F1
#
_entry.id   AF-A0A2E5JGX9-F1
#
_cell.length_a   1.000
_cell.length_b   1.000
_cell.length_c   1.000
_cell.angle_alpha   90.00
_cell.angle_beta   90.00
_cell.angle_gamma   90.00
#
_symmetry.space_group_name_H-M   'P 1'
#
loop_
_entity.id
_entity.type
_entity.pdbx_description
1 polymer ?
#
loop_
_entity_poly.entity_id
_entity_poly.type
_entity_poly.pdbx_seq_one_letter_code
_entity_poly.pdbx_strand_id
1 'polypeptide(L)'
;MYVIRILLTFLISLNLFAATCDINNIVDEASGQFQRNRRQAMQKAKDLAGIPRGARLDKQYIVTGDVTKRGTPGYVYNANVTHQGRYYEYLDSEGRRKFIIEHTKDFDQGAGAHFHAARPQGPNPYSNQRDYTLLGTDESGGTVVKKYMKIADDSGEHHIYYHVENP
;
A
#
# COMPACT_ATOMS: atom_id res chain seq x y z
N MET A 1 5.72 -30.76 -70.50
CA MET A 1 4.59 -30.08 -69.83
C MET A 1 5.02 -29.69 -68.43
N TYR A 2 4.72 -28.47 -68.00
CA TYR A 2 5.08 -27.97 -66.66
C TYR A 2 4.14 -28.51 -65.59
N VAL A 3 4.68 -28.90 -64.43
CA VAL A 3 3.93 -28.95 -63.17
C VAL A 3 4.79 -28.31 -62.08
N ILE A 4 4.60 -27.02 -61.88
CA ILE A 4 5.15 -26.29 -60.73
C ILE A 4 4.29 -26.67 -59.52
N ARG A 5 4.89 -27.26 -58.48
CA ARG A 5 4.26 -27.37 -57.15
C ARG A 5 5.00 -26.47 -56.17
N ILE A 6 4.35 -25.35 -55.85
CA ILE A 6 4.77 -24.40 -54.81
C ILE A 6 4.63 -25.12 -53.47
N LEU A 7 5.76 -25.35 -52.78
CA LEU A 7 5.74 -25.84 -51.40
C LEU A 7 5.58 -24.63 -50.48
N LEU A 8 4.35 -24.41 -49.99
CA LEU A 8 4.00 -23.26 -49.17
C LEU A 8 4.50 -23.45 -47.73
N THR A 9 5.47 -22.63 -47.31
CA THR A 9 6.01 -22.63 -45.95
C THR A 9 4.98 -22.08 -44.95
N PHE A 10 4.47 -22.92 -44.05
CA PHE A 10 3.66 -22.48 -42.91
C PHE A 10 4.50 -22.49 -41.62
N LEU A 11 5.14 -21.36 -41.32
CA LEU A 11 5.73 -21.10 -40.00
C LEU A 11 4.59 -20.71 -39.04
N ILE A 12 4.07 -21.69 -38.31
CA ILE A 12 3.12 -21.44 -37.22
C ILE A 12 3.92 -20.91 -36.03
N SER A 13 3.91 -19.59 -35.84
CA SER A 13 4.44 -18.94 -34.65
C SER A 13 3.52 -19.24 -33.46
N LEU A 14 3.93 -20.19 -32.63
CA LEU A 14 3.23 -20.56 -31.41
C LEU A 14 3.43 -19.45 -30.36
N ASN A 15 2.54 -18.46 -30.37
CA ASN A 15 2.47 -17.45 -29.31
C ASN A 15 2.03 -18.11 -28.00
N LEU A 16 3.00 -18.49 -27.16
CA LEU A 16 2.73 -18.80 -25.75
C LEU A 16 2.28 -17.51 -25.07
N PHE A 17 0.97 -17.34 -24.92
CA PHE A 17 0.43 -16.45 -23.91
C PHE A 17 0.84 -16.99 -22.55
N ALA A 18 1.82 -16.34 -21.92
CA ALA A 18 2.14 -16.57 -20.52
C ALA A 18 0.96 -16.05 -19.68
N ALA A 19 -0.03 -16.92 -19.47
CA ALA A 19 -1.04 -16.71 -18.45
C ALA A 19 -0.32 -16.69 -17.10
N THR A 20 -0.06 -15.50 -16.57
CA THR A 20 0.43 -15.32 -15.21
C THR A 20 -0.66 -15.75 -14.25
N CYS A 21 -0.62 -17.02 -13.85
CA CYS A 21 -1.44 -17.53 -12.76
C CYS A 21 -1.01 -16.82 -11.46
N ASP A 22 -1.67 -15.71 -11.12
CA ASP A 22 -1.47 -15.05 -9.84
C ASP A 22 -2.17 -15.88 -8.75
N ILE A 23 -1.45 -16.91 -8.30
CA ILE A 23 -1.81 -17.86 -7.22
C ILE A 23 -2.10 -17.21 -5.87
N ASN A 24 -2.07 -15.88 -5.79
CA ASN A 24 -2.28 -15.08 -4.60
C ASN A 24 -3.69 -14.46 -4.55
N ASN A 25 -4.51 -14.68 -5.59
CA ASN A 25 -5.80 -14.02 -5.74
C ASN A 25 -6.92 -14.71 -4.97
N ILE A 26 -7.44 -14.05 -3.95
CA ILE A 26 -8.68 -14.47 -3.29
C ILE A 26 -9.84 -14.00 -4.19
N VAL A 27 -10.62 -14.94 -4.72
CA VAL A 27 -11.88 -14.62 -5.39
C VAL A 27 -12.98 -14.72 -4.33
N ASP A 28 -13.74 -13.65 -4.15
CA ASP A 28 -14.98 -13.73 -3.38
C ASP A 28 -16.02 -14.46 -4.22
N GLU A 29 -16.29 -15.72 -3.87
CA GLU A 29 -17.21 -16.60 -4.61
C GLU A 29 -18.65 -16.06 -4.65
N ALA A 30 -19.05 -15.19 -3.72
CA ALA A 30 -20.39 -14.61 -3.68
C ALA A 30 -20.56 -13.41 -4.64
N SER A 31 -19.49 -12.66 -4.91
CA SER A 31 -19.52 -11.47 -5.79
C SER A 31 -18.78 -11.64 -7.12
N GLY A 32 -18.00 -12.72 -7.26
CA GLY A 32 -17.08 -12.93 -8.38
C GLY A 32 -15.93 -11.92 -8.44
N GLN A 33 -15.77 -11.06 -7.41
CA GLN A 33 -14.76 -10.01 -7.42
C GLN A 33 -13.43 -10.48 -6.87
N PHE A 34 -12.37 -10.00 -7.51
CA PHE A 34 -11.01 -10.24 -7.06
C PHE A 34 -10.70 -9.39 -5.81
N GLN A 35 -10.52 -10.05 -4.67
CA GLN A 35 -10.05 -9.45 -3.44
C GLN A 35 -8.53 -9.62 -3.30
N ARG A 36 -7.84 -8.49 -3.11
CA ARG A 36 -6.39 -8.49 -2.86
C ARG A 36 -6.11 -9.15 -1.51
N ASN A 37 -5.02 -9.90 -1.40
CA ASN A 37 -4.47 -10.21 -0.09
C ASN A 37 -3.56 -9.07 0.42
N ARG A 38 -3.18 -9.15 1.70
CA ARG A 38 -2.34 -8.16 2.40
C ARG A 38 -1.04 -7.81 1.65
N ARG A 39 -0.36 -8.79 1.05
CA ARG A 39 0.89 -8.58 0.30
C ARG A 39 0.64 -7.79 -0.97
N GLN A 40 -0.40 -8.13 -1.72
CA GLN A 40 -0.76 -7.43 -2.96
C GLN A 40 -1.16 -5.98 -2.69
N ALA A 41 -1.94 -5.72 -1.63
CA ALA A 41 -2.29 -4.36 -1.23
C ALA A 41 -1.07 -3.54 -0.79
N MET A 42 -0.18 -4.12 0.03
CA MET A 42 1.09 -3.48 0.41
C MET A 42 1.97 -3.17 -0.82
N GLN A 43 2.02 -4.06 -1.80
CA GLN A 43 2.81 -3.85 -3.02
C GLN A 43 2.21 -2.77 -3.92
N LYS A 44 0.88 -2.72 -4.09
CA LYS A 44 0.19 -1.66 -4.82
C LYS A 44 0.41 -0.30 -4.14
N ALA A 45 0.44 -0.25 -2.80
CA ALA A 45 0.76 0.96 -2.04
C ALA A 45 2.23 1.40 -2.28
N LYS A 46 3.19 0.46 -2.29
CA LYS A 46 4.59 0.73 -2.66
C LYS A 46 4.73 1.29 -4.06
N ASP A 47 4.08 0.67 -5.03
CA ASP A 47 4.11 1.08 -6.43
C ASP A 47 3.52 2.51 -6.57
N LEU A 48 2.41 2.82 -5.88
CA LEU A 48 1.80 4.16 -5.84
C LEU A 48 2.70 5.21 -5.16
N ALA A 49 3.45 4.83 -4.12
CA ALA A 49 4.43 5.71 -3.47
C ALA A 49 5.69 5.97 -4.31
N GLY A 50 5.90 5.24 -5.41
CA GLY A 50 7.15 5.24 -6.18
C GLY A 50 8.33 4.58 -5.45
N ILE A 51 8.05 3.63 -4.56
CA ILE A 51 9.08 2.89 -3.82
C ILE A 51 9.61 1.74 -4.70
N PRO A 52 10.94 1.66 -4.98
CA PRO A 52 11.51 0.55 -5.73
C PRO A 52 11.17 -0.82 -5.11
N ARG A 53 10.90 -1.83 -5.93
CA ARG A 53 10.52 -3.17 -5.43
C ARG A 53 11.60 -3.81 -4.54
N GLY A 54 12.87 -3.52 -4.78
CA GLY A 54 14.01 -3.91 -3.94
C GLY A 54 14.31 -2.99 -2.76
N ALA A 55 13.53 -1.93 -2.52
CA ALA A 55 13.79 -0.97 -1.43
C ALA A 55 13.67 -1.64 -0.06
N ARG A 56 14.74 -1.50 0.73
CA ARG A 56 14.79 -1.94 2.12
C ARG A 56 13.90 -1.05 2.99
N LEU A 57 13.26 -1.66 3.97
CA LEU A 57 12.56 -0.95 5.03
C LEU A 57 13.58 -0.16 5.87
N ASP A 58 13.34 1.13 6.07
CA ASP A 58 14.18 1.98 6.93
C ASP A 58 13.71 1.85 8.39
N LYS A 59 12.41 2.05 8.64
CA LYS A 59 11.80 1.98 9.98
C LYS A 59 10.39 1.43 9.92
N GLN A 60 9.93 0.84 11.02
CA GLN A 60 8.55 0.46 11.24
C GLN A 60 8.04 1.05 12.56
N TYR A 61 6.77 1.43 12.58
CA TYR A 61 6.07 1.90 13.76
C TYR A 61 4.78 1.09 13.96
N ILE A 62 4.43 0.84 15.22
CA ILE A 62 3.12 0.31 15.62
C ILE A 62 2.32 1.48 16.20
N VAL A 63 1.20 1.83 15.57
CA VAL A 63 0.30 2.87 16.05
C VAL A 63 -0.82 2.21 16.87
N THR A 64 -0.97 2.59 18.13
CA THR A 64 -1.82 1.88 19.10
C THR A 64 -2.54 2.83 20.06
N GLY A 65 -3.72 2.42 20.53
CA GLY A 65 -4.48 3.10 21.58
C GLY A 65 -3.98 2.79 23.00
N ASP A 66 -2.96 1.94 23.16
CA ASP A 66 -2.35 1.66 24.47
C ASP A 66 -1.47 2.85 24.92
N VAL A 67 -1.99 3.61 25.89
CA VAL A 67 -1.31 4.79 26.45
C VAL A 67 0.02 4.43 27.14
N THR A 68 0.18 3.20 27.62
CA THR A 68 1.43 2.74 28.27
C THR A 68 2.61 2.63 27.28
N LYS A 69 2.34 2.60 25.97
CA LYS A 69 3.37 2.58 24.92
C LYS A 69 3.87 3.96 24.51
N ARG A 70 3.32 5.05 25.07
CA ARG A 70 3.77 6.41 24.77
C ARG A 70 5.27 6.56 25.10
N GLY A 71 6.04 7.11 24.17
CA GLY A 71 7.49 7.27 24.31
C GLY A 71 8.32 5.99 24.16
N THR A 72 7.70 4.81 23.98
CA THR A 72 8.43 3.56 23.72
C THR A 72 8.94 3.56 22.27
N PRO A 73 10.25 3.31 22.02
CA PRO A 73 10.79 3.21 20.66
C PRO A 73 10.01 2.21 19.79
N GLY A 74 9.67 2.63 18.56
CA GLY A 74 8.88 1.83 17.62
C GLY A 74 7.36 1.85 17.84
N TYR A 75 6.87 2.51 18.90
CA TYR A 75 5.43 2.71 19.14
C TYR A 75 5.02 4.17 18.99
N VAL A 76 3.78 4.38 18.54
CA VAL A 76 3.11 5.68 18.51
C VAL A 76 1.76 5.53 19.18
N TYR A 77 1.50 6.36 20.20
CA TYR A 77 0.19 6.39 20.83
C TYR A 77 -0.79 7.20 19.97
N ASN A 78 -1.95 6.64 19.65
CA ASN A 78 -3.07 7.38 19.08
C ASN A 78 -4.41 6.84 19.61
N ALA A 79 -5.16 7.72 20.29
CA ALA A 79 -6.47 7.39 20.83
C ALA A 79 -7.52 7.11 19.74
N ASN A 80 -7.37 7.67 18.53
CA ASN A 80 -8.30 7.41 17.45
C ASN A 80 -8.03 6.02 16.85
N VAL A 81 -9.03 5.14 16.91
CA VAL A 81 -8.96 3.75 16.44
C VAL A 81 -8.68 3.68 14.94
N THR A 82 -9.23 4.60 14.13
CA THR A 82 -9.04 4.65 12.66
C THR A 82 -7.63 5.11 12.22
N HIS A 83 -6.69 5.18 13.17
CA HIS A 83 -5.28 5.44 12.89
C HIS A 83 -4.38 4.30 13.40
N GLN A 84 -4.95 3.24 13.98
CA GLN A 84 -4.19 2.16 14.61
C GLN A 84 -3.83 1.07 13.58
N GLY A 85 -2.57 0.63 13.64
CA GLY A 85 -2.02 -0.33 12.69
C GLY A 85 -0.50 -0.26 12.57
N ARG A 86 0.05 -0.52 11.38
CA ARG A 86 1.49 -0.65 11.14
C ARG A 86 1.97 0.28 10.03
N TYR A 87 2.95 1.09 10.36
CA TYR A 87 3.40 2.16 9.48
C TYR A 87 4.87 1.91 9.10
N TYR A 88 5.19 2.00 7.82
CA TYR A 88 6.47 1.55 7.25
C TYR A 88 7.17 2.69 6.50
N GLU A 89 8.37 3.07 6.93
CA GLU A 89 9.23 4.09 6.29
C GLU A 89 10.16 3.43 5.27
N TYR A 90 10.21 4.01 4.07
CA TYR A 90 11.09 3.63 2.97
C TYR A 90 11.75 4.86 2.35
N LEU A 91 12.80 4.64 1.56
CA LEU A 91 13.32 5.63 0.63
C LEU A 91 12.91 5.26 -0.80
N ASP A 92 12.59 6.27 -1.62
CA ASP A 92 12.48 6.09 -3.07
C ASP A 92 13.87 6.11 -3.75
N SER A 93 13.90 5.97 -5.08
CA SER A 93 15.14 5.99 -5.89
C SER A 93 15.93 7.29 -5.81
N GLU A 94 15.31 8.39 -5.35
CA GLU A 94 15.96 9.70 -5.15
C GLU A 94 16.38 9.91 -3.69
N GLY A 95 16.24 8.88 -2.83
CA GLY A 95 16.54 8.99 -1.40
C GLY A 95 15.48 9.76 -0.60
N ARG A 96 14.31 10.06 -1.18
CA ARG A 96 13.24 10.78 -0.49
C ARG A 96 12.41 9.80 0.34
N ARG A 97 12.05 10.21 1.55
CA ARG A 97 11.18 9.44 2.45
C ARG A 97 9.81 9.19 1.81
N LYS A 98 9.34 7.95 1.92
CA LYS A 98 7.98 7.49 1.58
C LYS A 98 7.47 6.62 2.71
N PHE A 99 6.15 6.61 2.89
CA PHE A 99 5.50 5.83 3.93
C PHE A 99 4.39 4.97 3.35
N ILE A 100 4.32 3.74 3.82
CA ILE A 100 3.22 2.82 3.56
C ILE A 100 2.51 2.59 4.89
N ILE A 101 1.21 2.86 4.90
CA ILE A 101 0.41 2.94 6.11
C ILE A 101 -0.61 1.81 6.06
N GLU A 102 -0.55 0.89 7.01
CA GLU A 102 -1.55 -0.16 7.21
C GLU A 102 -2.50 0.26 8.33
N HIS A 103 -3.78 0.35 8.03
CA HIS A 103 -4.83 0.47 9.03
C HIS A 103 -5.43 -0.92 9.25
N THR A 104 -5.33 -1.42 10.48
CA THR A 104 -5.76 -2.79 10.82
C THR A 104 -7.03 -2.81 11.67
N LYS A 105 -7.39 -1.67 12.29
CA LYS A 105 -8.55 -1.54 13.19
C LYS A 105 -9.77 -0.87 12.57
N ASP A 106 -9.67 -0.45 11.31
CA ASP A 106 -10.78 0.15 10.57
C ASP A 106 -11.90 -0.86 10.26
N PHE A 107 -11.66 -2.17 10.50
CA PHE A 107 -12.72 -3.18 10.64
C PHE A 107 -13.70 -2.86 11.78
N ASP A 108 -13.21 -2.38 12.93
CA ASP A 108 -14.03 -2.02 14.10
C ASP A 108 -14.98 -0.84 13.79
N GLN A 109 -14.79 -0.18 12.63
CA GLN A 109 -15.57 0.95 12.12
C GLN A 109 -16.23 0.64 10.76
N GLY A 110 -16.22 -0.62 10.31
CA GLY A 110 -16.91 -1.09 9.10
C GLY A 110 -16.24 -0.78 7.76
N ALA A 111 -15.06 -0.14 7.75
CA ALA A 111 -14.33 0.16 6.51
C ALA A 111 -13.38 -0.97 6.08
N GLY A 112 -12.85 -1.74 7.03
CA GLY A 112 -11.97 -2.87 6.78
C GLY A 112 -10.49 -2.51 6.65
N ALA A 113 -9.62 -3.52 6.77
CA ALA A 113 -8.18 -3.31 6.72
C ALA A 113 -7.69 -2.98 5.31
N HIS A 114 -6.77 -2.03 5.26
CA HIS A 114 -6.28 -1.47 4.01
C HIS A 114 -4.88 -0.89 4.18
N PHE A 115 -4.22 -0.70 3.04
CA PHE A 115 -3.03 0.13 2.95
C PHE A 115 -3.35 1.48 2.31
N HIS A 116 -2.54 2.50 2.58
CA HIS A 116 -2.38 3.63 1.68
C HIS A 116 -0.93 4.10 1.62
N ALA A 117 -0.64 4.88 0.58
CA ALA A 117 0.66 5.48 0.34
C ALA A 117 0.70 6.91 0.88
N ALA A 118 1.83 7.32 1.45
CA ALA A 118 2.02 8.69 1.94
C ALA A 118 3.45 9.19 1.70
N ARG A 119 3.59 10.52 1.59
CA ARG A 119 4.85 11.26 1.42
C ARG A 119 4.95 12.41 2.42
N PRO A 120 6.16 12.86 2.81
CA PRO A 120 6.31 14.02 3.68
C PRO A 120 5.44 15.18 3.18
N GLN A 121 4.71 15.83 4.09
CA GLN A 121 4.06 17.08 3.74
C GLN A 121 5.16 18.10 3.37
N GLY A 122 5.15 18.53 2.10
CA GLY A 122 5.97 19.66 1.66
C GLY A 122 5.46 20.98 2.26
N PRO A 123 6.15 22.10 2.05
CA PRO A 123 5.81 23.40 2.64
C PRO A 123 4.48 24.01 2.15
N ASN A 124 3.67 23.28 1.38
CA ASN A 124 2.39 23.74 0.87
C ASN A 124 1.33 23.75 2.01
N PRO A 125 0.81 24.93 2.42
CA PRO A 125 -0.15 25.06 3.51
C PRO A 125 -1.59 24.66 3.13
N TYR A 126 -1.87 24.46 1.83
CA TYR A 126 -3.21 24.17 1.32
C TYR A 126 -3.61 22.69 1.37
N SER A 127 -2.89 21.85 2.13
CA SER A 127 -3.39 20.52 2.46
C SER A 127 -4.70 20.66 3.24
N ASN A 128 -5.80 20.10 2.74
CA ASN A 128 -7.00 19.99 3.55
C ASN A 128 -6.70 19.10 4.78
N GLN A 129 -7.50 19.19 5.84
CA GLN A 129 -7.24 18.44 7.09
C GLN A 129 -7.50 16.92 7.00
N ARG A 130 -7.83 16.38 5.82
CA ARG A 130 -8.17 14.96 5.58
C ARG A 130 -7.13 14.21 4.73
N ASP A 131 -6.29 14.96 4.01
CA ASP A 131 -5.24 14.43 3.14
C ASP A 131 -3.98 14.00 3.89
N TYR A 132 -3.90 14.18 5.22
CA TYR A 132 -2.70 13.82 5.99
C TYR A 132 -2.83 12.51 6.76
N THR A 133 -1.67 11.88 6.96
CA THR A 133 -1.40 10.83 7.94
C THR A 133 -0.62 11.44 9.09
N LEU A 134 -0.99 11.09 10.32
CA LEU A 134 -0.26 11.48 11.53
C LEU A 134 0.77 10.39 11.87
N LEU A 135 2.05 10.74 11.86
CA LEU A 135 3.16 9.85 12.19
C LEU A 135 3.97 10.45 13.34
N GLY A 136 3.80 9.86 14.51
CA GLY A 136 4.49 10.26 15.72
C GLY A 136 3.69 11.20 16.62
N THR A 137 4.07 11.10 17.90
CA THR A 137 3.84 12.03 19.00
C THR A 137 5.19 12.69 19.31
N ASP A 138 5.63 12.71 20.59
CA ASP A 138 6.11 13.96 21.16
C ASP A 138 7.31 13.92 22.16
N GLU A 139 8.17 14.94 22.10
CA GLU A 139 9.18 15.45 23.05
C GLU A 139 8.58 15.80 24.44
N SER A 140 8.60 14.85 25.39
CA SER A 140 7.91 14.86 26.71
C SER A 140 6.39 15.04 26.68
N GLY A 141 5.83 15.53 25.57
CA GLY A 141 4.50 16.12 25.44
C GLY A 141 4.24 16.91 24.13
N GLY A 142 5.21 17.57 23.46
CA GLY A 142 5.05 18.23 22.12
C GLY A 142 5.93 17.71 20.95
N THR A 143 5.70 18.09 19.69
CA THR A 143 6.43 17.78 18.41
C THR A 143 7.39 16.56 18.33
N VAL A 144 7.07 15.52 17.56
CA VAL A 144 6.91 15.56 16.10
C VAL A 144 5.70 14.76 15.60
N VAL A 145 4.55 15.44 15.54
CA VAL A 145 3.46 15.08 14.64
C VAL A 145 3.90 15.32 13.20
N LYS A 146 4.64 14.38 12.61
CA LYS A 146 4.97 14.46 11.19
C LYS A 146 3.70 14.19 10.40
N LYS A 147 3.19 15.23 9.74
CA LYS A 147 2.10 15.10 8.78
C LYS A 147 2.66 14.60 7.44
N TYR A 148 2.05 13.55 6.92
CA TYR A 148 2.39 12.99 5.61
C TYR A 148 1.18 13.08 4.70
N MET A 149 1.32 13.77 3.57
CA MET A 149 0.30 13.79 2.54
C MET A 149 0.09 12.38 2.02
N LYS A 150 -1.16 11.91 2.05
CA LYS A 150 -1.63 10.75 1.31
C LYS A 150 -1.30 10.93 -0.18
N ILE A 151 -1.06 9.82 -0.84
CA ILE A 151 -0.89 9.74 -2.29
C ILE A 151 -2.09 8.95 -2.79
N ALA A 152 -2.94 9.61 -3.56
CA ALA A 152 -4.01 8.97 -4.32
C ALA A 152 -3.50 8.58 -5.71
N ASP A 153 -4.19 7.64 -6.35
CA ASP A 153 -4.04 7.40 -7.78
C ASP A 153 -4.85 8.42 -8.62
N ASP A 154 -4.83 8.27 -9.94
CA ASP A 154 -5.47 9.19 -10.89
C ASP A 154 -6.99 9.31 -10.71
N SER A 155 -7.63 8.39 -9.98
CA SER A 155 -9.07 8.45 -9.64
C SER A 155 -9.37 9.24 -8.37
N GLY A 156 -8.34 9.59 -7.58
CA GLY A 156 -8.48 10.18 -6.25
C GLY A 156 -8.61 9.16 -5.11
N GLU A 157 -8.63 7.86 -5.40
CA GLU A 157 -8.60 6.82 -4.36
C GLU A 157 -7.18 6.60 -3.84
N HIS A 158 -7.05 6.38 -2.52
CA HIS A 158 -5.79 6.08 -1.83
C HIS A 158 -5.87 4.82 -0.95
N HIS A 159 -7.07 4.36 -0.58
CA HIS A 159 -7.26 3.14 0.19
C HIS A 159 -7.14 1.90 -0.71
N ILE A 160 -6.29 0.98 -0.28
CA ILE A 160 -6.02 -0.28 -0.97
C ILE A 160 -6.43 -1.39 -0.01
N TYR A 161 -7.73 -1.67 0.00
CA TYR A 161 -8.34 -2.73 0.81
C TYR A 161 -7.79 -4.11 0.46
N TYR A 162 -7.76 -4.98 1.48
CA TYR A 162 -7.42 -6.39 1.32
C TYR A 162 -8.29 -7.28 2.21
N HIS A 163 -8.49 -8.53 1.78
CA HIS A 163 -9.19 -9.53 2.55
C HIS A 163 -8.36 -10.00 3.74
N VAL A 164 -9.00 -10.14 4.90
CA VAL A 164 -8.45 -10.83 6.08
C VAL A 164 -9.17 -12.15 6.25
N GLU A 165 -8.48 -13.24 5.92
CA GLU A 165 -8.96 -14.60 6.17
C GLU A 165 -9.00 -14.83 7.69
N ASN A 166 -10.21 -14.92 8.27
CA ASN A 166 -10.50 -15.18 9.70
C ASN A 166 -9.72 -14.28 10.71
N PRO A 167 -10.33 -13.20 11.24
CA PRO A 167 -9.72 -12.35 12.28
C PRO A 167 -9.56 -13.05 13.64
#